data_AF-A0A961Y0K1-F1
#
_entry.id   AF-A0A961Y0K1-F1
#
_cell.length_a   1.000
_cell.length_b   1.000
_cell.length_c   1.000
_cell.angle_alpha   90.00
_cell.angle_beta   90.00
_cell.angle_gamma   90.00
#
_symmetry.space_group_name_H-M   'P 1'
#
loop_
_entity.id
_entity.type
_entity.pdbx_description
1 polymer ?
#
loop_
_entity_poly.entity_id
_entity_poly.type
_entity_poly.pdbx_seq_one_letter_code
_entity_poly.pdbx_strand_id
1 'polypeptide(L)'
;MSDPQAWSGQPYLDEMRPGRLETVKLALFATYSVDLSAVAAALLALIARNNDKGSGTAVDFAEAIDKLRDRVRIIIQRGRIARPIALPRIAG
;
A
#
# COMPACT_ATOMS: atom_id res chain seq x y z
N MET A 1 15.66 -4.29 21.46
CA MET A 1 14.56 -4.46 20.49
C MET A 1 15.20 -4.55 19.12
N SER A 2 15.18 -5.72 18.51
CA SER A 2 15.72 -5.91 17.16
C SER A 2 14.78 -5.22 16.18
N ASP A 3 15.28 -4.26 15.40
CA ASP A 3 14.52 -3.72 14.27
C ASP A 3 14.06 -4.89 13.39
N PRO A 4 12.78 -4.96 12.97
CA PRO A 4 12.35 -5.97 12.04
C PRO A 4 13.19 -5.83 10.77
N GLN A 5 13.89 -6.91 10.42
CA GLN A 5 14.77 -6.97 9.26
C GLN A 5 14.00 -6.56 8.00
N ALA A 6 14.17 -5.32 7.58
CA ALA A 6 13.57 -4.79 6.38
C ALA A 6 14.21 -5.52 5.19
N TRP A 7 13.43 -6.30 4.45
CA TRP A 7 13.89 -6.93 3.23
C TRP A 7 14.38 -5.84 2.26
N SER A 8 15.58 -6.03 1.71
CA SER A 8 16.23 -5.08 0.80
C SER A 8 15.49 -5.03 -0.53
N GLY A 9 14.80 -3.92 -0.78
CA GLY A 9 13.76 -3.82 -1.82
C GLY A 9 12.58 -4.68 -1.39
N GLN A 10 11.39 -4.12 -1.19
CA GLN A 10 10.25 -4.93 -0.78
C GLN A 10 9.81 -5.76 -2.00
N PRO A 11 10.30 -7.01 -2.21
CA PRO A 11 10.23 -7.66 -3.52
C PRO A 11 8.77 -7.91 -3.90
N TYR A 12 7.95 -8.11 -2.87
CA TYR A 12 6.50 -8.22 -2.96
C TYR A 12 5.82 -6.98 -3.56
N LEU A 13 6.28 -5.76 -3.27
CA LEU A 13 5.72 -4.55 -3.90
C LEU A 13 6.11 -4.44 -5.37
N ASP A 14 7.33 -4.84 -5.72
CA ASP A 14 7.80 -4.81 -7.11
C ASP A 14 7.00 -5.78 -7.98
N GLU A 15 6.69 -6.97 -7.48
CA GLU A 15 5.82 -7.97 -8.14
C GLU A 15 4.37 -7.49 -8.33
N MET A 16 3.90 -6.53 -7.54
CA MET A 16 2.55 -5.94 -7.71
C MET A 16 2.49 -4.86 -8.78
N ARG A 17 3.64 -4.36 -9.27
CA ARG A 17 3.65 -3.29 -10.26
C ARG A 17 3.13 -3.83 -11.59
N PRO A 18 2.09 -3.21 -12.17
CA PRO A 18 1.66 -3.59 -13.51
C PRO A 18 2.77 -3.28 -14.53
N GLY A 19 2.85 -4.09 -15.58
CA GLY A 19 3.68 -3.79 -16.73
C GLY A 19 3.31 -2.44 -17.38
N ARG A 20 4.20 -1.89 -18.22
CA ARG A 20 4.10 -0.52 -18.78
C ARG A 20 2.76 -0.19 -19.45
N LEU A 21 2.08 -1.20 -20.00
CA LEU A 21 0.78 -1.06 -20.69
C LEU A 21 -0.35 -1.81 -19.98
N GLU A 22 -0.05 -2.43 -18.84
CA GLU A 22 -1.02 -3.16 -18.05
C GLU A 22 -1.75 -2.21 -17.11
N THR A 23 -2.99 -2.57 -16.80
CA THR A 23 -3.79 -1.82 -15.83
C THR A 23 -4.39 -2.79 -14.84
N VAL A 24 -4.41 -2.40 -13.57
CA VAL A 24 -5.07 -3.18 -12.52
C VAL A 24 -6.57 -3.12 -12.77
N LYS A 25 -7.16 -4.28 -13.10
CA LYS A 25 -8.62 -4.46 -13.21
C LYS A 25 -9.26 -4.79 -11.87
N LEU A 26 -8.55 -5.57 -11.05
CA LEU A 26 -8.96 -5.99 -9.72
C LEU A 26 -7.71 -6.36 -8.90
N ALA A 27 -7.65 -5.94 -7.64
CA ALA A 27 -6.74 -6.49 -6.64
C ALA A 27 -7.52 -6.84 -5.37
N LEU A 28 -7.39 -8.09 -4.93
CA LEU A 28 -8.04 -8.61 -3.73
C LEU A 28 -6.98 -9.08 -2.75
N PHE A 29 -6.97 -8.47 -1.57
CA PHE A 29 -6.09 -8.86 -0.47
C PHE A 29 -6.92 -9.45 0.65
N ALA A 30 -6.46 -10.56 1.22
CA ALA A 30 -7.00 -11.13 2.43
C ALA A 30 -5.86 -11.25 3.44
N THR A 31 -6.01 -10.60 4.60
CA THR A 31 -4.98 -10.62 5.64
C THR A 31 -5.58 -10.70 7.04
N TYR A 32 -4.81 -11.30 7.95
CA TYR A 32 -5.17 -11.40 9.36
C TYR A 32 -5.12 -10.04 10.07
N SER A 33 -4.18 -9.19 9.69
CA SER A 33 -3.96 -7.85 10.22
C SER A 33 -3.34 -6.97 9.16
N VAL A 34 -3.56 -5.66 9.26
CA VAL A 34 -2.94 -4.72 8.33
C VAL A 34 -2.51 -3.44 9.02
N ASP A 35 -1.37 -2.93 8.58
CA ASP A 35 -0.88 -1.58 8.89
C ASP A 35 -1.25 -0.63 7.75
N LEU A 36 -1.68 0.60 8.09
CA LEU A 36 -2.12 1.57 7.07
C LEU A 36 -0.99 1.98 6.12
N SER A 37 0.27 2.02 6.58
CA SER A 37 1.42 2.30 5.72
C SER A 37 1.66 1.15 4.73
N ALA A 38 1.43 -0.10 5.14
CA ALA A 38 1.47 -1.24 4.22
C ALA A 38 0.36 -1.17 3.15
N VAL A 39 -0.85 -0.75 3.53
CA VAL A 39 -1.93 -0.49 2.55
C VAL A 39 -1.52 0.61 1.57
N ALA A 40 -0.99 1.72 2.07
CA ALA A 40 -0.57 2.83 1.23
C ALA A 40 0.54 2.42 0.25
N ALA A 41 1.53 1.66 0.72
CA ALA A 41 2.60 1.12 -0.10
C ALA A 41 2.07 0.20 -1.21
N ALA A 42 1.12 -0.68 -0.89
CA ALA A 42 0.48 -1.56 -1.87
C ALA A 42 -0.31 -0.76 -2.93
N LEU A 43 -1.07 0.25 -2.52
CA LEU A 43 -1.82 1.11 -3.45
C LEU A 43 -0.88 1.85 -4.41
N LEU A 44 0.25 2.38 -3.91
CA LEU A 44 1.26 3.03 -4.74
C LEU A 44 1.92 2.04 -5.71
N ALA A 45 2.19 0.81 -5.27
CA ALA A 45 2.76 -0.23 -6.12
C ALA A 45 1.82 -0.63 -7.26
N LEU A 46 0.52 -0.77 -6.99
CA LEU A 46 -0.51 -1.10 -7.98
C LEU A 46 -0.69 -0.05 -9.08
N ILE A 47 -0.20 1.18 -8.87
CA ILE A 47 -0.13 2.23 -9.91
C ILE A 47 1.29 2.54 -10.38
N ALA A 48 2.27 1.71 -9.98
CA ALA A 48 3.69 1.87 -10.29
C ALA A 48 4.29 3.23 -9.88
N ARG A 49 3.88 3.76 -8.71
CA ARG A 49 4.35 5.04 -8.15
C ARG A 49 5.14 4.92 -6.85
N ASN A 50 5.35 3.72 -6.32
CA ASN A 50 6.20 3.54 -5.15
C ASN A 50 7.69 3.63 -5.54
N ASN A 51 8.52 4.20 -4.69
CA ASN A 51 9.98 4.15 -4.77
C ASN A 51 10.54 2.85 -4.16
N ASP A 52 11.87 2.70 -4.15
CA ASP A 52 12.58 1.51 -3.63
C ASP A 52 12.33 1.24 -2.14
N LYS A 53 11.79 2.21 -1.40
CA LYS A 53 11.40 2.10 0.01
C LYS A 53 9.92 1.74 0.19
N GLY A 54 9.16 1.52 -0.88
CA GLY A 54 7.72 1.30 -0.82
C GLY A 54 6.90 2.56 -0.52
N SER A 55 7.48 3.75 -0.72
CA SER A 55 6.86 5.04 -0.40
C SER A 55 6.59 5.87 -1.65
N GLY A 56 5.85 6.96 -1.53
CA GLY A 56 5.48 7.86 -2.64
C GLY A 56 5.13 9.25 -2.14
N THR A 57 4.73 10.14 -3.04
CA THR A 57 4.28 11.48 -2.65
C THR A 57 2.80 11.47 -2.23
N ALA A 58 2.35 12.52 -1.54
CA ALA A 58 0.94 12.70 -1.21
C ALA A 58 0.06 12.79 -2.48
N VAL A 59 0.60 13.36 -3.57
CA VAL A 59 -0.08 13.46 -4.86
C VAL A 59 -0.22 12.08 -5.49
N ASP A 60 0.85 11.27 -5.49
CA ASP A 60 0.79 9.89 -5.99
C ASP A 60 -0.21 9.05 -5.21
N PHE A 61 -0.28 9.26 -3.89
CA PHE A 61 -1.22 8.55 -3.04
C PHE A 61 -2.67 8.95 -3.34
N ALA A 62 -2.96 10.24 -3.53
CA ALA A 62 -4.27 10.69 -3.97
C ALA A 62 -4.64 10.10 -5.35
N GLU A 63 -3.69 10.09 -6.30
CA GLU A 63 -3.85 9.45 -7.61
C GLU A 63 -4.18 7.95 -7.47
N ALA A 64 -3.52 7.25 -6.54
CA ALA A 64 -3.78 5.83 -6.28
C ALA A 64 -5.20 5.61 -5.76
N ILE A 65 -5.67 6.42 -4.81
CA ILE A 65 -7.03 6.33 -4.27
C ILE A 65 -8.07 6.51 -5.38
N ASP A 66 -7.89 7.48 -6.27
CA ASP A 66 -8.86 7.74 -7.33
C ASP A 66 -8.83 6.68 -8.43
N LYS A 67 -7.65 6.22 -8.85
CA LYS A 67 -7.52 5.16 -9.87
C LYS A 67 -8.03 3.79 -9.40
N LEU A 68 -7.91 3.51 -8.11
CA LEU A 68 -8.16 2.18 -7.53
C LEU A 68 -9.48 2.05 -6.76
N ARG A 69 -10.23 3.14 -6.58
CA ARG A 69 -11.46 3.25 -5.77
C ARG A 69 -12.39 2.04 -5.84
N ASP A 70 -12.66 1.55 -7.06
CA ASP A 70 -13.60 0.45 -7.30
C ASP A 70 -12.91 -0.87 -7.67
N ARG A 71 -11.57 -0.90 -7.64
CA ARG A 71 -10.75 -2.00 -8.14
C ARG A 71 -9.97 -2.72 -7.06
N VAL A 72 -9.84 -2.14 -5.87
CA VAL A 72 -9.09 -2.74 -4.77
C VAL A 72 -10.00 -3.06 -3.60
N ARG A 73 -9.90 -4.29 -3.10
CA ARG A 73 -10.57 -4.72 -1.88
C ARG A 73 -9.57 -5.36 -0.93
N ILE A 74 -9.61 -4.93 0.33
CA ILE A 74 -8.78 -5.50 1.40
C ILE A 74 -9.73 -6.06 2.45
N ILE A 75 -9.76 -7.39 2.53
CA ILE A 75 -10.54 -8.12 3.51
C ILE A 75 -9.63 -8.37 4.71
N ILE A 76 -10.04 -7.86 5.87
CA ILE A 76 -9.32 -8.03 7.13
C ILE A 76 -10.16 -8.85 8.10
N GLN A 77 -9.51 -9.69 8.90
CA GLN A 77 -10.16 -10.30 10.05
C GLN A 77 -10.44 -9.22 11.10
N ARG A 78 -11.66 -9.23 11.67
CA ARG A 78 -12.16 -8.21 12.60
C ARG A 78 -11.18 -7.99 13.76
N GLY A 79 -10.85 -6.72 14.04
CA GLY A 79 -10.10 -6.31 15.24
C GLY A 79 -8.62 -6.00 15.08
N ARG A 80 -8.05 -5.97 13.86
CA ARG A 80 -6.60 -5.83 13.65
C ARG A 80 -6.16 -4.82 12.58
N ILE A 81 -6.79 -3.64 12.57
CA ILE A 81 -6.16 -2.47 11.93
C ILE A 81 -5.21 -1.88 12.95
N ALA A 82 -3.90 -1.99 12.71
CA ALA A 82 -2.94 -1.28 13.54
C ALA A 82 -3.16 0.22 13.32
N ARG A 83 -3.53 0.95 14.38
CA ARG A 83 -3.56 2.41 14.32
C ARG A 83 -2.10 2.90 14.31
N PRO A 84 -1.72 3.77 13.37
CA PRO A 84 -0.41 4.40 13.43
C PRO A 84 -0.29 5.18 14.75
N ILE A 85 0.87 5.05 15.40
CA ILE A 85 1.16 5.66 16.72
C ILE A 85 1.10 7.20 16.64
N ALA A 86 1.31 7.76 15.46
CA ALA A 86 1.09 9.17 15.16
C ALA A 86 0.21 9.31 13.91
N LEU A 87 -0.90 10.04 14.03
CA LEU A 87 -1.63 10.51 12.86
C LEU A 87 -0.78 11.59 12.17
N PRO A 88 -0.48 11.46 10.86
CA PRO A 88 0.16 12.54 10.12
C PRO A 88 -0.69 13.81 10.26
N ARG A 89 -0.03 14.95 10.48
CA ARG A 89 -0.63 16.27 10.74
C ARG A 89 -1.53 16.82 9.61
N ILE A 90 -1.80 16.02 8.58
CA ILE A 90 -2.63 16.34 7.41
C ILE A 90 -4.05 15.77 7.58
N ALA A 91 -4.33 15.02 8.66
CA ALA A 91 -5.69 14.74 9.09
C ALA A 91 -6.16 15.81 10.10
N GLY A 92 -6.40 17.03 9.60
CA GLY A 92 -6.90 18.17 10.39
C GLY A 92 -6.32 19.50 9.96
#